data_AF-A0A1R3HJ87-F1
#
_entry.id   AF-A0A1R3HJ87-F1
#
_cell.length_a   1.000
_cell.length_b   1.000
_cell.length_c   1.000
_cell.angle_alpha   90.00
_cell.angle_beta   90.00
_cell.angle_gamma   90.00
#
_symmetry.space_group_name_H-M   'P 1'
#
loop_
_entity.id
_entity.type
_entity.pdbx_description
1 polymer ?
#
loop_
_entity_poly.entity_id
_entity_poly.type
_entity_poly.pdbx_seq_one_letter_code
_entity_poly.pdbx_strand_id
1 'polypeptide(L)'
;MGAPSRREIGHGTLAERALEPILPTEDKFPYTIRVESTITESNGSSSMASVCGGCLALQDAGVPLKCSIAGIAMGLVLDTNEFGGDGTPLILSDITGAEDASGDMDFKVAGNEDGITAFQMDIKVVGITLPVMKEALLQARDGRRRILAEMLKCSPPPAKRLSQYAPIIHIMKVAPEKVNVIIGSGGKKVKSIIEETGVYSIDTQDDGIVKITAKDLSSLEKSKSIISSLTMVPTIGDIYRDCEIKSIVPYGVFVEIAPGREGLCHISELTSDWLAKAEDAFKVGDRVDVKLIEVNDKGQLRLSRRALLPVPETEPEEPSSNQLTDEPAKDIADSSEASEKSTTKKNVNVPKDNGLAEEKLEQPKSKSSAAKLASSSRSNSAEDALLPRKKVFKRTRKTSSKAVTGVSGKDGE
;
A
#
# COMPACT_ATOMS: atom_id res chain seq x y z
N MET A 1 -10.49 -11.53 34.25
CA MET A 1 -9.34 -11.68 33.33
C MET A 1 -8.07 -11.57 34.15
N GLY A 2 -7.29 -12.64 34.24
CA GLY A 2 -5.99 -12.66 34.93
C GLY A 2 -4.82 -12.40 33.97
N ALA A 3 -3.59 -12.42 34.48
CA ALA A 3 -2.41 -12.40 33.62
C ALA A 3 -2.34 -13.69 32.79
N PRO A 4 -1.97 -13.61 31.50
CA PRO A 4 -1.90 -14.80 30.65
C PRO A 4 -0.80 -15.75 31.12
N SER A 5 -1.11 -17.03 31.15
CA SER A 5 -0.17 -18.12 31.38
C SER A 5 0.82 -18.25 30.22
N ARG A 6 1.93 -18.97 30.46
CA ARG A 6 2.93 -19.27 29.42
C ARG A 6 2.32 -20.00 28.23
N ARG A 7 1.35 -20.89 28.46
CA ARG A 7 0.69 -21.66 27.40
C ARG A 7 -0.18 -20.77 26.52
N GLU A 8 -0.93 -19.84 27.11
CA GLU A 8 -1.75 -18.89 26.36
C GLU A 8 -0.88 -17.98 25.49
N ILE A 9 0.25 -17.50 26.01
CA ILE A 9 1.23 -16.72 25.23
C ILE A 9 1.80 -17.56 24.08
N GLY A 10 2.20 -18.82 24.35
CA GLY A 10 2.75 -19.70 23.32
C GLY A 10 1.76 -20.04 22.21
N HIS A 11 0.51 -20.34 22.56
CA HIS A 11 -0.56 -20.60 21.60
C HIS A 11 -0.90 -19.35 20.78
N GLY A 12 -1.00 -18.17 21.43
CA GLY A 12 -1.21 -16.90 20.76
C GLY A 12 -0.09 -16.59 19.77
N THR A 13 1.17 -16.81 20.17
CA THR A 13 2.34 -16.63 19.30
C THR A 13 2.29 -17.56 18.09
N LEU A 14 1.93 -18.84 18.28
CA LEU A 14 1.79 -19.79 17.17
C LEU A 14 0.71 -19.35 16.18
N ALA A 15 -0.45 -18.91 16.69
CA ALA A 15 -1.53 -18.43 15.85
C ALA A 15 -1.17 -17.14 15.10
N GLU A 16 -0.47 -16.21 15.78
CA GLU A 16 0.07 -15.00 15.17
C GLU A 16 1.03 -15.33 14.02
N ARG A 17 2.00 -16.23 14.24
CA ARG A 17 2.94 -16.65 13.18
C ARG A 17 2.23 -17.34 12.00
N ALA A 18 1.12 -18.01 12.25
CA ALA A 18 0.34 -18.65 11.20
C ALA A 18 -0.38 -17.61 10.33
N LEU A 19 -0.91 -16.54 10.94
CA LEU A 19 -1.70 -15.49 10.27
C LEU A 19 -0.82 -14.38 9.65
N GLU A 20 0.34 -14.07 10.23
CA GLU A 20 1.25 -13.01 9.76
C GLU A 20 1.56 -13.08 8.24
N PRO A 21 1.86 -14.24 7.64
CA PRO A 21 2.20 -14.32 6.21
C PRO A 21 1.06 -13.90 5.27
N ILE A 22 -0.19 -14.08 5.70
CA ILE A 22 -1.38 -13.79 4.90
C ILE A 22 -1.91 -12.37 5.09
N LEU A 23 -1.37 -11.61 6.05
CA LEU A 23 -1.73 -10.21 6.26
C LEU A 23 -1.29 -9.33 5.08
N PRO A 24 -2.06 -8.27 4.77
CA PRO A 24 -1.67 -7.26 3.80
C PRO A 24 -0.45 -6.47 4.28
N THR A 25 0.19 -5.75 3.36
CA THR A 25 1.21 -4.77 3.72
C THR A 25 0.55 -3.52 4.31
N GLU A 26 1.32 -2.77 5.10
CA GLU A 26 0.86 -1.53 5.74
C GLU A 26 0.35 -0.50 4.73
N ASP A 27 0.96 -0.42 3.54
CA ASP A 27 0.50 0.46 2.46
C ASP A 27 -0.91 0.14 1.96
N LYS A 28 -1.28 -1.15 1.97
CA LYS A 28 -2.59 -1.63 1.49
C LYS A 28 -3.65 -1.58 2.59
N PHE A 29 -3.23 -1.74 3.84
CA PHE A 29 -4.13 -1.74 4.98
C PHE A 29 -3.42 -1.11 6.18
N PRO A 30 -3.49 0.23 6.33
CA PRO A 30 -2.72 0.99 7.31
C PRO A 30 -3.32 0.95 8.70
N TYR A 31 -3.71 -0.24 9.15
CA TYR A 31 -4.36 -0.47 10.43
C TYR A 31 -3.48 -1.32 11.32
N THR A 32 -3.41 -0.95 12.59
CA THR A 32 -2.97 -1.87 13.63
C THR A 32 -4.09 -2.85 13.90
N ILE A 33 -3.82 -4.14 13.69
CA ILE A 33 -4.79 -5.22 13.87
C ILE A 33 -4.54 -5.89 15.22
N ARG A 34 -5.59 -5.99 16.04
CA ARG A 34 -5.59 -6.82 17.24
C ARG A 34 -6.62 -7.92 17.09
N VAL A 35 -6.18 -9.17 17.17
CA VAL A 35 -7.05 -10.34 17.21
C VAL A 35 -7.01 -10.91 18.61
N GLU A 36 -8.18 -11.14 19.20
CA GLU A 36 -8.32 -11.79 20.50
C GLU A 36 -9.09 -13.09 20.32
N SER A 37 -8.49 -14.21 20.74
CA SER A 37 -9.12 -15.53 20.67
C SER A 37 -9.47 -15.99 22.08
N THR A 38 -10.75 -15.88 22.44
CA THR A 38 -11.26 -16.38 23.72
C THR A 38 -11.70 -17.83 23.57
N ILE A 39 -11.00 -18.74 24.24
CA ILE A 39 -11.33 -20.17 24.23
C ILE A 39 -12.47 -20.42 25.20
N THR A 40 -13.68 -20.67 24.67
CA THR A 40 -14.87 -20.99 25.48
C THR A 40 -14.97 -22.47 25.81
N GLU A 41 -14.41 -23.32 24.95
CA GLU A 41 -14.39 -24.78 25.09
C GLU A 41 -13.06 -25.32 24.58
N SER A 42 -12.55 -26.40 25.20
CA SER A 42 -11.28 -27.00 24.80
C SER A 42 -11.26 -28.50 25.08
N ASN A 43 -11.45 -29.30 24.05
CA ASN A 43 -11.19 -30.74 24.07
C ASN A 43 -10.23 -31.19 22.95
N GLY A 44 -9.64 -30.24 22.22
CA GLY A 44 -8.66 -30.46 21.16
C GLY A 44 -7.71 -29.26 21.07
N SER A 45 -7.14 -29.01 19.90
CA SER A 45 -6.18 -27.91 19.75
C SER A 45 -6.84 -26.54 19.63
N SER A 46 -6.99 -25.88 20.78
CA SER A 46 -7.46 -24.49 20.85
C SER A 46 -6.60 -23.53 20.03
N SER A 47 -5.29 -23.78 19.92
CA SER A 47 -4.40 -22.95 19.09
C SER A 47 -4.73 -23.01 17.59
N MET A 48 -5.11 -24.17 17.06
CA MET A 48 -5.52 -24.31 15.66
C MET A 48 -6.91 -23.75 15.42
N ALA A 49 -7.81 -23.88 16.41
CA ALA A 49 -9.09 -23.18 16.40
C ALA A 49 -8.89 -21.64 16.37
N SER A 50 -7.93 -21.10 17.12
CA SER A 50 -7.57 -19.67 17.08
C SER A 50 -7.09 -19.21 15.71
N VAL A 51 -6.36 -20.05 14.96
CA VAL A 51 -5.96 -19.73 13.58
C VAL A 51 -7.18 -19.66 12.67
N CYS A 52 -8.06 -20.66 12.71
CA CYS A 52 -9.27 -20.69 11.88
C CYS A 52 -10.22 -19.53 12.21
N GLY A 53 -10.52 -19.33 13.50
CA GLY A 53 -11.38 -18.25 13.98
C GLY A 53 -10.76 -16.87 13.72
N GLY A 54 -9.45 -16.72 13.92
CA GLY A 54 -8.73 -15.49 13.61
C GLY A 54 -8.78 -15.14 12.12
N CYS A 55 -8.60 -16.13 11.24
CA CYS A 55 -8.74 -15.92 9.80
C CYS A 55 -10.14 -15.43 9.41
N LEU A 56 -11.20 -16.04 9.97
CA LEU A 56 -12.58 -15.62 9.73
C LEU A 56 -12.86 -14.22 10.29
N ALA A 57 -12.41 -13.94 11.52
CA ALA A 57 -12.59 -12.65 12.17
C ALA A 57 -11.90 -11.51 11.41
N LEU A 58 -10.70 -11.75 10.88
CA LEU A 58 -9.99 -10.79 10.04
C LEU A 58 -10.76 -10.49 8.75
N GLN A 59 -11.31 -11.52 8.10
CA GLN A 59 -12.14 -11.34 6.90
C GLN A 59 -13.43 -10.58 7.22
N ASP A 60 -14.05 -10.87 8.37
CA ASP A 60 -15.27 -10.22 8.80
C ASP A 60 -15.03 -8.74 9.13
N ALA A 61 -13.89 -8.43 9.75
CA ALA A 61 -13.45 -7.07 10.00
C ALA A 61 -13.05 -6.29 8.73
N GLY A 62 -13.05 -6.91 7.55
CA GLY A 62 -12.71 -6.27 6.28
C GLY A 62 -11.21 -6.17 6.01
N VAL A 63 -10.38 -6.96 6.70
CA VAL A 63 -8.94 -7.02 6.41
C VAL A 63 -8.73 -7.73 5.07
N PRO A 64 -8.02 -7.11 4.10
CA PRO A 64 -7.78 -7.70 2.79
C PRO A 64 -6.68 -8.76 2.85
N LEU A 65 -7.02 -9.94 3.36
CA LEU A 65 -6.11 -11.10 3.44
C LEU A 65 -5.70 -11.59 2.05
N LYS A 66 -4.46 -12.06 1.91
CA LYS A 66 -3.94 -12.65 0.67
C LYS A 66 -4.66 -13.95 0.30
N CYS A 67 -4.95 -14.78 1.30
CA CYS A 67 -5.68 -16.04 1.17
C CYS A 67 -6.27 -16.46 2.53
N SER A 68 -7.17 -17.45 2.52
CA SER A 68 -7.68 -18.11 3.74
C SER A 68 -6.75 -19.25 4.15
N ILE A 69 -6.53 -19.43 5.45
CA ILE A 69 -5.78 -20.57 6.00
C ILE A 69 -6.57 -21.26 7.11
N ALA A 70 -6.27 -22.53 7.34
CA ALA A 70 -6.77 -23.28 8.49
C ALA A 70 -5.62 -23.94 9.25
N GLY A 71 -5.85 -24.23 10.53
CA GLY A 71 -4.98 -25.05 11.36
C GLY A 71 -5.57 -26.45 11.58
N ILE A 72 -4.72 -27.45 11.76
CA ILE A 72 -5.10 -28.77 12.26
C ILE A 72 -4.05 -29.29 13.25
N ALA A 73 -4.49 -29.99 14.29
CA ALA A 73 -3.61 -30.74 15.17
C ALA A 73 -3.64 -32.22 14.82
N MET A 74 -2.48 -32.83 14.87
CA MET A 74 -2.22 -34.19 14.44
C MET A 74 -1.48 -34.91 15.55
N GLY A 75 -1.79 -36.18 15.72
CA GLY A 75 -1.10 -37.06 16.64
C GLY A 75 -0.50 -38.23 15.89
N LEU A 76 0.44 -38.90 16.54
CA LEU A 76 1.05 -40.11 16.02
C LEU A 76 1.30 -41.07 17.18
N VAL A 77 0.98 -42.34 16.95
CA VAL A 77 1.30 -43.47 17.82
C VAL A 77 2.16 -44.43 17.02
N LEU A 78 3.35 -44.75 17.52
CA LEU A 78 4.24 -45.73 16.92
C LEU A 78 3.82 -47.12 17.38
N ASP A 79 3.37 -47.94 16.45
CA ASP A 79 3.17 -49.35 16.73
C ASP A 79 4.52 -50.06 16.57
N THR A 80 5.26 -50.27 17.66
CA THR A 80 6.58 -50.91 17.60
C THR A 80 6.47 -52.42 17.85
N ASN A 81 7.32 -53.20 17.16
CA ASN A 81 7.42 -54.65 17.36
C ASN A 81 7.74 -55.02 18.83
N GLU A 82 8.38 -54.11 19.58
CA GLU A 82 8.71 -54.28 21.00
C GLU A 82 7.45 -54.45 21.88
N PHE A 83 6.34 -53.83 21.49
CA PHE A 83 5.06 -53.93 22.20
C PHE A 83 4.05 -54.84 21.48
N GLY A 84 4.51 -55.67 20.54
CA GLY A 84 3.67 -56.60 19.78
C GLY A 84 2.99 -56.01 18.55
N GLY A 85 3.41 -54.82 18.13
CA GLY A 85 2.97 -54.14 16.93
C GLY A 85 3.55 -54.66 15.63
N ASP A 86 3.05 -54.16 14.49
CA ASP A 86 3.53 -54.52 13.15
C ASP A 86 4.57 -53.53 12.57
N GLY A 87 4.92 -52.47 13.31
CA GLY A 87 5.83 -51.43 12.87
C GLY A 87 5.14 -50.23 12.19
N THR A 88 3.82 -50.28 11.97
CA THR A 88 3.08 -49.27 11.23
C THR A 88 2.60 -48.14 12.15
N PRO A 89 3.02 -46.89 11.93
CA PRO A 89 2.55 -45.77 12.74
C PRO A 89 1.06 -45.49 12.48
N LEU A 90 0.32 -45.23 13.55
CA LEU A 90 -1.05 -44.73 13.48
C LEU A 90 -1.04 -43.20 13.54
N ILE A 91 -1.48 -42.54 12.46
CA ILE A 91 -1.57 -41.08 12.38
C ILE A 91 -3.01 -40.65 12.68
N LEU A 92 -3.16 -39.84 13.73
CA LEU A 92 -4.44 -39.30 14.18
C LEU A 92 -4.64 -37.87 13.65
N SER A 93 -5.86 -37.55 13.22
CA SER A 93 -6.24 -36.23 12.72
C SER A 93 -7.23 -35.55 13.65
N ASP A 94 -7.01 -34.27 13.91
CA ASP A 94 -7.80 -33.47 14.85
C ASP A 94 -7.88 -34.09 16.25
N ILE A 95 -6.70 -34.29 16.83
CA ILE A 95 -6.58 -34.99 18.11
C ILE A 95 -7.29 -34.28 19.25
N THR A 96 -7.89 -35.10 20.10
CA THR A 96 -8.40 -34.71 21.40
C THR A 96 -7.28 -34.54 22.42
N GLY A 97 -7.59 -33.93 23.56
CA GLY A 97 -6.61 -33.78 24.65
C GLY A 97 -6.09 -35.12 25.22
N ALA A 98 -6.91 -36.17 25.20
CA ALA A 98 -6.52 -37.49 25.68
C ALA A 98 -5.57 -38.20 24.69
N GLU A 99 -5.81 -38.04 23.39
CA GLU A 99 -4.96 -38.57 22.33
C GLU A 99 -3.60 -37.85 22.27
N ASP A 100 -3.55 -36.54 22.51
CA ASP A 100 -2.29 -35.82 22.71
C ASP A 100 -1.51 -36.38 23.90
N ALA A 101 -2.16 -36.48 25.07
CA ALA A 101 -1.50 -36.94 26.30
C ALA A 101 -0.92 -38.36 26.18
N SER A 102 -1.56 -39.22 25.37
CA SER A 102 -1.18 -40.63 25.21
C SER A 102 -0.37 -40.91 23.94
N GLY A 103 -0.26 -39.94 23.04
CA GLY A 103 0.44 -40.08 21.77
C GLY A 103 1.96 -39.93 21.90
N ASP A 104 2.68 -40.51 20.95
CA ASP A 104 4.15 -40.50 20.87
C ASP A 104 4.72 -39.22 20.25
N MET A 105 3.87 -38.49 19.52
CA MET A 105 4.16 -37.20 18.93
C MET A 105 2.87 -36.44 18.69
N ASP A 106 2.91 -35.13 18.90
CA ASP A 106 1.89 -34.20 18.43
C ASP A 106 2.50 -33.12 17.55
N PHE A 107 1.78 -32.72 16.52
CA PHE A 107 2.19 -31.59 15.70
C PHE A 107 0.99 -30.81 15.19
N LYS A 108 1.24 -29.53 14.96
CA LYS A 108 0.23 -28.53 14.60
C LYS A 108 0.69 -27.89 13.31
N VAL A 109 -0.20 -27.90 12.31
CA VAL A 109 0.10 -27.36 10.98
C VAL A 109 -0.98 -26.38 10.60
N ALA A 110 -0.56 -25.18 10.18
CA ALA A 110 -1.44 -24.16 9.63
C ALA A 110 -1.04 -23.81 8.19
N GLY A 111 -2.03 -23.50 7.36
CA GLY A 111 -1.81 -23.08 5.97
C GLY A 111 -3.00 -23.36 5.07
N ASN A 112 -2.77 -23.31 3.77
CA ASN A 112 -3.76 -23.59 2.73
C ASN A 112 -3.27 -24.71 1.79
N GLU A 113 -3.86 -24.81 0.59
CA GLU A 113 -3.46 -25.80 -0.41
C GLU A 113 -2.08 -25.50 -1.03
N ASP A 114 -1.72 -24.21 -1.11
CA ASP A 114 -0.48 -23.75 -1.73
C ASP A 114 0.74 -23.95 -0.81
N GLY A 115 0.53 -23.93 0.51
CA GLY A 115 1.63 -24.05 1.45
C GLY A 115 1.27 -24.02 2.93
N ILE A 116 2.30 -24.19 3.75
CA ILE A 116 2.26 -24.15 5.21
C ILE A 116 2.74 -22.77 5.66
N THR A 117 1.97 -22.11 6.52
CA THR A 117 2.33 -20.82 7.13
C THR A 117 3.00 -21.00 8.49
N ALA A 118 2.59 -22.01 9.26
CA ALA A 118 3.23 -22.36 10.53
C ALA A 118 3.22 -23.88 10.76
N PHE A 119 4.27 -24.34 11.43
CA PHE A 119 4.47 -25.73 11.82
C PHE A 119 5.08 -25.77 13.21
N GLN A 120 4.43 -26.47 14.14
CA GLN A 120 4.95 -26.77 15.47
C GLN A 120 4.89 -28.28 15.69
N MET A 121 5.89 -28.84 16.34
CA MET A 121 6.02 -30.28 16.55
C MET A 121 6.64 -30.55 17.90
N ASP A 122 6.08 -31.50 18.63
CA ASP A 122 6.60 -32.04 19.88
C ASP A 122 6.72 -33.55 19.74
N ILE A 123 7.94 -34.06 19.90
CA ILE A 123 8.27 -35.48 19.73
C ILE A 123 8.62 -36.02 21.11
N LYS A 124 7.86 -37.02 21.56
CA LYS A 124 8.02 -37.61 22.90
C LYS A 124 8.89 -38.87 22.88
N VAL A 125 9.06 -39.50 21.72
CA VAL A 125 9.82 -40.76 21.54
C VAL A 125 10.81 -40.72 20.38
N VAL A 126 11.73 -41.67 20.35
CA VAL A 126 12.65 -41.91 19.22
C VAL A 126 11.99 -42.90 18.25
N GLY A 127 12.32 -42.84 16.95
CA GLY A 127 11.84 -43.81 15.94
C GLY A 127 10.97 -43.22 14.85
N ILE A 128 10.67 -41.91 14.90
CA ILE A 128 9.90 -41.21 13.87
C ILE A 128 10.78 -40.94 12.66
N THR A 129 10.50 -41.63 11.55
CA THR A 129 11.29 -41.54 10.32
C THR A 129 10.73 -40.48 9.35
N LEU A 130 11.57 -40.02 8.41
CA LEU A 130 11.13 -39.06 7.39
C LEU A 130 9.97 -39.56 6.50
N PRO A 131 9.91 -40.85 6.09
CA PRO A 131 8.74 -41.40 5.40
C PRO A 131 7.44 -41.22 6.19
N VAL A 132 7.47 -41.54 7.49
CA VAL A 132 6.30 -41.43 8.38
C VAL A 132 5.86 -39.97 8.52
N MET A 133 6.81 -39.05 8.71
CA MET A 133 6.53 -37.61 8.74
C MET A 133 5.89 -37.12 7.43
N LYS A 134 6.32 -37.64 6.29
CA LYS A 134 5.76 -37.28 4.98
C LYS A 134 4.29 -37.71 4.89
N GLU A 135 3.97 -38.92 5.31
CA GLU A 135 2.58 -39.41 5.35
C GLU A 135 1.72 -38.58 6.30
N ALA A 136 2.24 -38.29 7.50
CA ALA A 136 1.55 -37.47 8.49
C ALA A 136 1.24 -36.06 7.97
N LEU A 137 2.18 -35.43 7.26
CA LEU A 137 1.98 -34.13 6.63
C LEU A 137 0.98 -34.14 5.47
N LEU A 138 0.93 -35.24 4.70
CA LEU A 138 -0.06 -35.42 3.63
C LEU A 138 -1.47 -35.56 4.20
N GLN A 139 -1.63 -36.37 5.26
CA GLN A 139 -2.90 -36.49 5.98
C GLN A 139 -3.32 -35.15 6.61
N ALA A 140 -2.36 -34.42 7.20
CA ALA A 140 -2.61 -33.08 7.74
C ALA A 140 -3.05 -32.08 6.66
N ARG A 141 -2.48 -32.14 5.45
CA ARG A 141 -2.90 -31.30 4.32
C ARG A 141 -4.35 -31.58 3.95
N ASP A 142 -4.73 -32.86 3.88
CA ASP A 142 -6.09 -33.25 3.54
C ASP A 142 -7.09 -32.86 4.63
N GLY A 143 -6.68 -32.94 5.90
CA GLY A 143 -7.44 -32.42 7.04
C GLY A 143 -7.66 -30.90 6.99
N ARG A 144 -6.59 -30.11 6.75
CA ARG A 144 -6.71 -28.65 6.59
C ARG A 144 -7.63 -28.28 5.42
N ARG A 145 -7.58 -29.00 4.30
CA ARG A 145 -8.49 -28.79 3.17
C ARG A 145 -9.95 -28.94 3.59
N ARG A 146 -10.28 -29.96 4.38
CA ARG A 146 -11.65 -30.17 4.89
C ARG A 146 -12.09 -29.03 5.81
N ILE A 147 -11.22 -28.59 6.72
CA ILE A 147 -11.52 -27.47 7.63
C ILE A 147 -11.73 -26.17 6.84
N LEU A 148 -10.86 -25.87 5.86
CA LEU A 148 -11.03 -24.72 4.96
C LEU A 148 -12.35 -24.78 4.19
N ALA A 149 -12.73 -25.95 3.67
CA ALA A 149 -13.99 -26.12 2.98
C ALA A 149 -15.20 -25.86 3.90
N GLU A 150 -15.08 -26.17 5.19
CA GLU A 150 -16.13 -25.89 6.18
C GLU A 150 -16.17 -24.40 6.56
N MET A 151 -15.01 -23.77 6.74
CA MET A 151 -14.90 -22.31 6.98
C MET A 151 -15.54 -21.50 5.84
N LEU A 152 -15.44 -21.98 4.59
CA LEU A 152 -16.08 -21.32 3.44
C LEU A 152 -17.61 -21.38 3.46
N LYS A 153 -18.21 -22.30 4.24
CA LYS A 153 -19.66 -22.44 4.40
C LYS A 153 -20.23 -21.58 5.54
N CYS A 154 -19.40 -20.79 6.22
CA CYS A 154 -19.85 -19.90 7.29
C CYS A 154 -21.05 -19.05 6.85
N SER A 155 -22.08 -19.01 7.72
CA SER A 155 -23.31 -18.26 7.51
C SER A 155 -23.63 -17.45 8.79
N PRO A 156 -23.68 -16.10 8.71
CA PRO A 156 -23.44 -15.30 7.52
C PRO A 156 -21.98 -15.41 7.04
N PRO A 157 -21.71 -15.24 5.73
CA PRO A 157 -20.35 -15.15 5.25
C PRO A 157 -19.64 -13.92 5.83
N PRO A 158 -18.31 -13.93 5.99
CA PRO A 158 -17.56 -12.77 6.49
C PRO A 158 -17.89 -11.50 5.71
N ALA A 159 -18.12 -10.39 6.41
CA ALA A 159 -18.62 -9.15 5.82
C ALA A 159 -17.69 -8.54 4.75
N LYS A 160 -16.37 -8.79 4.85
CA LYS A 160 -15.33 -8.30 3.90
C LYS A 160 -15.34 -6.79 3.67
N ARG A 161 -15.85 -6.04 4.65
CA ARG A 161 -15.88 -4.57 4.63
C ARG A 161 -15.54 -4.06 6.02
N LEU A 162 -14.85 -2.93 6.07
CA LEU A 162 -14.57 -2.25 7.33
C LEU A 162 -15.88 -1.86 8.02
N SER A 163 -15.90 -1.98 9.35
CA SER A 163 -17.01 -1.51 10.17
C SER A 163 -17.18 0.00 10.04
N GLN A 164 -18.43 0.47 10.07
CA GLN A 164 -18.75 1.91 10.11
C GLN A 164 -18.21 2.62 11.35
N TYR A 165 -17.91 1.86 12.41
CA TYR A 165 -17.32 2.38 13.65
C TYR A 165 -15.79 2.32 13.65
N ALA A 166 -15.18 1.64 12.68
CA ALA A 166 -13.74 1.63 12.55
C ALA A 166 -13.25 2.98 12.01
N PRO A 167 -12.14 3.52 12.53
CA PRO A 167 -11.58 4.76 12.01
C PRO A 167 -11.16 4.59 10.55
N ILE A 168 -11.24 5.67 9.78
CA ILE A 168 -10.80 5.70 8.39
C ILE A 168 -9.38 6.25 8.38
N ILE A 169 -8.44 5.49 7.81
CA ILE A 169 -7.05 5.89 7.70
C ILE A 169 -6.72 6.13 6.23
N HIS A 170 -6.28 7.33 5.91
CA HIS A 170 -5.79 7.68 4.57
C HIS A 170 -4.31 7.93 4.59
N ILE A 171 -3.59 7.30 3.65
CA ILE A 171 -2.17 7.56 3.43
C ILE A 171 -2.04 8.45 2.20
N MET A 172 -1.28 9.54 2.34
CA MET A 172 -0.87 10.36 1.22
C MET A 172 0.64 10.60 1.25
N LYS A 173 1.23 10.77 0.07
CA LYS A 173 2.66 11.02 -0.09
C LYS A 173 2.91 12.48 -0.44
N VAL A 174 3.86 13.07 0.28
CA VAL A 174 4.27 14.47 0.13
C VAL A 174 5.80 14.49 -0.08
N ALA A 175 6.33 15.57 -0.67
CA ALA A 175 7.78 15.78 -0.71
C ALA A 175 8.37 15.82 0.72
N PRO A 176 9.42 15.03 1.03
CA PRO A 176 10.03 14.97 2.37
C PRO A 176 10.37 16.34 2.97
N GLU A 177 10.86 17.26 2.13
CA GLU A 177 11.22 18.63 2.52
C GLU A 177 10.04 19.44 3.08
N LYS A 178 8.81 19.08 2.72
CA LYS A 178 7.58 19.80 3.12
C LYS A 178 6.93 19.23 4.37
N VAL A 179 7.41 18.10 4.90
CA VAL A 179 6.88 17.51 6.15
C VAL A 179 6.98 18.51 7.30
N ASN A 180 8.10 19.24 7.39
CA ASN A 180 8.32 20.28 8.41
C ASN A 180 7.28 21.41 8.36
N VAL A 181 6.75 21.72 7.17
CA VAL A 181 5.72 22.76 6.97
C VAL A 181 4.37 22.29 7.52
N ILE A 182 4.08 20.99 7.41
CA ILE A 182 2.86 20.38 7.94
C ILE A 182 2.92 20.38 9.48
N ILE A 183 4.02 19.88 10.05
CA ILE A 183 4.23 19.82 11.52
C ILE A 183 4.20 21.23 12.13
N GLY A 184 4.90 22.18 11.49
CA GLY A 184 5.12 23.52 12.02
C GLY A 184 6.04 23.54 13.25
N SER A 185 6.30 24.71 13.80
CA SER A 185 7.19 24.85 14.97
C SER A 185 6.61 24.14 16.19
N GLY A 186 7.25 23.04 16.62
CA GLY A 186 6.83 22.25 17.77
C GLY A 186 5.48 21.52 17.59
N GLY A 187 5.06 21.23 16.36
CA GLY A 187 3.82 20.51 16.08
C GLY A 187 2.54 21.37 16.17
N LYS A 188 2.67 22.69 16.29
CA LYS A 188 1.52 23.60 16.44
C LYS A 188 0.55 23.54 15.26
N LYS A 189 1.07 23.45 14.03
CA LYS A 189 0.22 23.42 12.83
C LYS A 189 -0.58 22.12 12.73
N VAL A 190 0.04 20.96 12.93
CA VAL A 190 -0.67 19.67 12.98
C VAL A 190 -1.78 19.70 14.04
N LYS A 191 -1.50 20.22 15.23
CA LYS A 191 -2.53 20.36 16.29
C LYS A 191 -3.69 21.26 15.87
N SER A 192 -3.39 22.40 15.24
CA SER A 192 -4.42 23.31 14.71
C SER A 192 -5.29 22.63 13.66
N ILE A 193 -4.68 21.87 12.74
CA ILE A 193 -5.43 21.13 11.70
C ILE A 193 -6.33 20.07 12.34
N ILE A 194 -5.81 19.34 13.33
CA ILE A 194 -6.59 18.33 14.08
C ILE A 194 -7.80 18.98 14.75
N GLU A 195 -7.62 20.12 15.42
CA GLU A 195 -8.68 20.83 16.12
C GLU A 195 -9.74 21.42 15.17
N GLU A 196 -9.30 21.97 14.03
CA GLU A 196 -10.20 22.54 13.00
C GLU A 196 -11.00 21.47 12.26
N THR A 197 -10.37 20.35 11.94
CA THR A 197 -10.98 19.29 11.11
C THR A 197 -11.68 18.21 11.92
N GLY A 198 -11.35 18.05 13.20
CA GLY A 198 -11.93 17.02 14.06
C GLY A 198 -11.41 15.59 13.78
N VAL A 199 -10.29 15.46 13.07
CA VAL A 199 -9.63 14.15 12.87
C VAL A 199 -8.96 13.66 14.16
N TYR A 200 -8.73 12.35 14.29
CA TYR A 200 -8.13 11.77 15.49
C TYR A 200 -6.61 12.00 15.55
N SER A 201 -5.91 11.75 14.43
CA SER A 201 -4.46 11.94 14.35
C SER A 201 -4.00 12.26 12.94
N ILE A 202 -2.89 12.98 12.85
CA ILE A 202 -2.12 13.18 11.63
C ILE A 202 -0.68 12.79 11.96
N ASP A 203 -0.24 11.65 11.43
CA ASP A 203 1.08 11.09 11.66
C ASP A 203 1.93 11.27 10.42
N THR A 204 3.08 11.93 10.56
CA THR A 204 4.00 12.22 9.47
C THR A 204 5.31 11.46 9.65
N GLN A 205 5.82 10.87 8.58
CA GLN A 205 7.11 10.20 8.54
C GLN A 205 8.12 11.01 7.73
N ASP A 206 9.41 10.83 8.03
CA ASP A 206 10.51 11.57 7.40
C ASP A 206 10.65 11.29 5.88
N ASP A 207 10.10 10.17 5.41
CA ASP A 207 10.08 9.78 3.99
C ASP A 207 8.95 10.47 3.18
N GLY A 208 8.18 11.36 3.82
CA GLY A 208 7.08 12.09 3.21
C GLY A 208 5.74 11.38 3.27
N ILE A 209 5.61 10.26 3.99
CA ILE A 209 4.32 9.60 4.22
C ILE A 209 3.54 10.34 5.30
N VAL A 210 2.33 10.76 4.97
CA VAL A 210 1.38 11.39 5.88
C VAL A 210 0.15 10.49 6.03
N LYS A 211 -0.13 10.05 7.26
CA LYS A 211 -1.29 9.24 7.60
C LYS A 211 -2.30 10.09 8.36
N ILE A 212 -3.53 10.14 7.87
CA ILE A 212 -4.63 10.89 8.47
C ILE A 212 -5.65 9.88 8.97
N THR A 213 -5.95 9.92 10.27
CA THR A 213 -6.92 9.04 10.92
C THR A 213 -8.17 9.85 11.27
N ALA A 214 -9.31 9.52 10.69
CA ALA A 214 -10.57 10.25 10.88
C ALA A 214 -11.73 9.31 11.28
N LYS A 215 -12.79 9.86 11.88
CA LYS A 215 -14.03 9.12 12.13
C LYS A 215 -14.90 9.03 10.87
N ASP A 216 -14.87 10.08 10.06
CA ASP A 216 -15.75 10.29 8.92
C ASP A 216 -14.99 10.82 7.70
N LEU A 217 -15.56 10.56 6.52
CA LEU A 217 -14.99 11.00 5.24
C LEU A 217 -14.92 12.53 5.11
N SER A 218 -15.86 13.27 5.70
CA SER A 218 -15.90 14.73 5.55
C SER A 218 -14.74 15.42 6.27
N SER A 219 -14.43 14.99 7.49
CA SER A 219 -13.28 15.46 8.26
C SER A 219 -11.97 15.09 7.55
N LEU A 220 -11.90 13.87 7.01
CA LEU A 220 -10.74 13.38 6.25
C LEU A 220 -10.46 14.25 5.01
N GLU A 221 -11.49 14.55 4.21
CA GLU A 221 -11.37 15.37 3.01
C GLU A 221 -10.94 16.80 3.32
N LYS A 222 -11.47 17.39 4.40
CA LYS A 222 -11.03 18.71 4.89
C LYS A 222 -9.55 18.71 5.25
N SER A 223 -9.08 17.76 6.07
CA SER A 223 -7.67 17.67 6.44
C SER A 223 -6.78 17.43 5.24
N LYS A 224 -7.21 16.55 4.31
CA LYS A 224 -6.50 16.28 3.06
C LYS A 224 -6.37 17.55 2.21
N SER A 225 -7.43 18.35 2.09
CA SER A 225 -7.42 19.60 1.34
C SER A 225 -6.45 20.63 1.96
N ILE A 226 -6.47 20.78 3.30
CA ILE A 226 -5.56 21.69 4.02
C ILE A 226 -4.10 21.25 3.83
N ILE A 227 -3.80 19.95 4.02
CA ILE A 227 -2.44 19.42 3.84
C ILE A 227 -1.98 19.56 2.39
N SER A 228 -2.85 19.27 1.42
CA SER A 228 -2.52 19.41 -0.01
C SER A 228 -2.22 20.86 -0.36
N SER A 229 -2.98 21.80 0.20
CA SER A 229 -2.76 23.23 0.00
C SER A 229 -1.44 23.73 0.60
N LEU A 230 -1.11 23.29 1.83
CA LEU A 230 0.15 23.64 2.49
C LEU A 230 1.39 23.08 1.77
N THR A 231 1.22 21.91 1.16
CA THR A 231 2.31 21.17 0.50
C THR A 231 2.38 21.43 -1.00
N MET A 232 1.44 22.23 -1.52
CA MET A 232 1.40 22.62 -2.92
C MET A 232 2.73 23.29 -3.30
N VAL A 233 3.37 22.75 -4.34
CA VAL A 233 4.52 23.38 -4.98
C VAL A 233 3.96 24.15 -6.17
N PRO A 234 3.92 25.49 -6.10
CA PRO A 234 3.42 26.28 -7.21
C PRO A 234 4.38 26.16 -8.39
N THR A 235 3.86 25.74 -9.54
CA THR A 235 4.63 25.55 -10.77
C THR A 235 4.53 26.78 -11.67
N ILE A 236 5.66 27.20 -12.24
CA ILE A 236 5.69 28.37 -13.14
C ILE A 236 4.78 28.07 -14.34
N GLY A 237 3.88 29.01 -14.65
CA GLY A 237 2.90 28.88 -15.71
C GLY A 237 1.50 28.48 -15.25
N ASP A 238 1.34 28.00 -14.00
CA ASP A 238 0.03 27.65 -13.46
C ASP A 238 -0.87 28.88 -13.29
N ILE A 239 -2.15 28.66 -13.58
CA ILE A 239 -3.21 29.67 -13.45
C ILE A 239 -4.00 29.34 -12.19
N TYR A 240 -3.93 30.23 -11.21
CA TYR A 240 -4.72 30.16 -10.00
C TYR A 240 -5.94 31.06 -10.17
N ARG A 241 -7.12 30.50 -9.95
CA ARG A 241 -8.39 31.20 -10.13
C ARG A 241 -8.99 31.57 -8.78
N ASP A 242 -9.76 32.64 -8.77
CA ASP A 242 -10.57 33.07 -7.62
C ASP A 242 -9.75 33.30 -6.34
N CYS A 243 -8.53 33.84 -6.50
CA CYS A 243 -7.60 34.05 -5.39
C CYS A 243 -7.88 35.38 -4.67
N GLU A 244 -7.88 35.36 -3.34
CA GLU A 244 -8.21 36.52 -2.51
C GLU A 244 -7.02 37.47 -2.36
N ILE A 245 -7.27 38.77 -2.49
CA ILE A 245 -6.31 39.82 -2.17
C ILE A 245 -6.23 40.02 -0.66
N LYS A 246 -5.07 39.70 -0.06
CA LYS A 246 -4.82 39.86 1.39
C LYS A 246 -4.37 41.25 1.78
N SER A 247 -3.52 41.87 0.96
CA SER A 247 -3.03 43.21 1.24
C SER A 247 -2.66 43.95 -0.05
N ILE A 248 -2.81 45.27 -0.02
CA ILE A 248 -2.44 46.16 -1.11
C ILE A 248 -1.27 47.00 -0.63
N VAL A 249 -0.25 47.13 -1.48
CA VAL A 249 0.92 47.97 -1.25
C VAL A 249 1.10 48.93 -2.43
N PRO A 250 1.83 50.04 -2.27
CA PRO A 250 1.95 51.05 -3.34
C PRO A 250 2.49 50.52 -4.67
N TYR A 251 3.24 49.42 -4.65
CA TYR A 251 3.88 48.81 -5.82
C TYR A 251 3.21 47.52 -6.32
N GLY A 252 2.07 47.11 -5.72
CA GLY A 252 1.40 45.87 -6.12
C GLY A 252 0.40 45.34 -5.10
N VAL A 253 0.01 44.08 -5.29
CA VAL A 253 -1.04 43.42 -4.49
C VAL A 253 -0.58 42.03 -4.09
N PHE A 254 -0.74 41.69 -2.82
CA PHE A 254 -0.49 40.34 -2.32
C PHE A 254 -1.76 39.51 -2.47
N VAL A 255 -1.66 38.45 -3.26
CA VAL A 255 -2.74 37.53 -3.57
C VAL A 255 -2.43 36.18 -2.95
N GLU A 256 -3.36 35.65 -2.16
CA GLU A 256 -3.23 34.32 -1.55
C GLU A 256 -3.64 33.25 -2.56
N ILE A 257 -2.66 32.49 -3.07
CA ILE A 257 -2.91 31.41 -4.04
C ILE A 257 -3.22 30.07 -3.35
N ALA A 258 -2.80 29.92 -2.09
CA ALA A 258 -3.09 28.80 -1.22
C ALA A 258 -2.97 29.27 0.24
N PRO A 259 -3.71 28.67 1.20
CA PRO A 259 -3.62 28.98 2.62
C PRO A 259 -2.18 29.19 3.15
N GLY A 260 -1.87 30.42 3.55
CA GLY A 260 -0.56 30.83 4.07
C GLY A 260 0.52 31.01 3.00
N ARG A 261 0.15 31.09 1.72
CA ARG A 261 1.06 31.27 0.59
C ARG A 261 0.59 32.41 -0.31
N GLU A 262 1.25 33.54 -0.13
CA GLU A 262 0.98 34.78 -0.84
C GLU A 262 2.00 34.97 -1.98
N GLY A 263 1.52 35.50 -3.10
CA GLY A 263 2.37 35.99 -4.18
C GLY A 263 2.11 37.46 -4.44
N LEU A 264 3.16 38.16 -4.89
CA LEU A 264 3.08 39.57 -5.26
C LEU A 264 2.72 39.69 -6.74
N CYS A 265 1.57 40.30 -7.02
CA CYS A 265 1.26 40.82 -8.34
C CYS A 265 1.73 42.28 -8.42
N HIS A 266 2.78 42.54 -9.20
CA HIS A 266 3.32 43.89 -9.35
C HIS A 266 2.31 44.78 -10.09
N ILE A 267 2.33 46.10 -9.83
CA ILE A 267 1.36 47.04 -10.43
C ILE A 267 1.32 46.97 -11.98
N SER A 268 2.47 46.71 -12.62
CA SER A 268 2.58 46.55 -14.08
C SER A 268 1.98 45.26 -14.62
N GLU A 269 1.66 44.30 -13.76
CA GLU A 269 1.14 42.98 -14.10
C GLU A 269 -0.34 42.80 -13.71
N LEU A 270 -1.00 43.85 -13.19
CA LEU A 270 -2.41 43.81 -12.76
C LEU A 270 -3.42 44.03 -13.89
N THR A 271 -3.08 44.91 -14.83
CA THR A 271 -3.95 45.38 -15.91
C THR A 271 -3.12 45.63 -17.16
N SER A 272 -3.79 45.63 -18.32
CA SER A 272 -3.20 46.05 -19.60
C SER A 272 -2.95 47.56 -19.64
N ASP A 273 -3.82 48.32 -18.97
CA ASP A 273 -3.78 49.78 -18.90
C ASP A 273 -2.87 50.29 -17.78
N TRP A 274 -2.35 51.51 -17.94
CA TRP A 274 -1.53 52.16 -16.92
C TRP A 274 -2.36 52.52 -15.69
N LEU A 275 -1.91 52.05 -14.53
CA LEU A 275 -2.55 52.26 -13.25
C LEU A 275 -1.59 53.03 -12.33
N ALA A 276 -2.06 54.17 -11.80
CA ALA A 276 -1.26 55.02 -10.92
C ALA A 276 -1.09 54.40 -9.52
N LYS A 277 -2.14 53.73 -9.00
CA LYS A 277 -2.13 53.03 -7.70
C LYS A 277 -2.97 51.77 -7.77
N ALA A 278 -2.47 50.68 -7.21
CA ALA A 278 -3.23 49.42 -7.14
C ALA A 278 -4.56 49.55 -6.35
N GLU A 279 -4.60 50.48 -5.39
CA GLU A 279 -5.76 50.83 -4.56
C GLU A 279 -6.94 51.41 -5.37
N ASP A 280 -6.68 51.95 -6.56
CA ASP A 280 -7.72 52.56 -7.39
C ASP A 280 -8.56 51.51 -8.13
N ALA A 281 -8.02 50.30 -8.34
CA ALA A 281 -8.69 49.23 -9.10
C ALA A 281 -9.08 48.01 -8.26
N PHE A 282 -8.47 47.81 -7.09
CA PHE A 282 -8.72 46.62 -6.27
C PHE A 282 -8.87 46.97 -4.80
N LYS A 283 -9.63 46.15 -4.09
CA LYS A 283 -9.81 46.22 -2.64
C LYS A 283 -9.31 44.96 -1.96
N VAL A 284 -8.93 45.10 -0.70
CA VAL A 284 -8.63 43.94 0.16
C VAL A 284 -9.88 43.07 0.25
N GLY A 285 -9.73 41.78 -0.02
CA GLY A 285 -10.83 40.81 -0.08
C GLY A 285 -11.38 40.55 -1.49
N ASP A 286 -10.99 41.31 -2.51
CA ASP A 286 -11.39 41.03 -3.89
C ASP A 286 -10.76 39.72 -4.40
N ARG A 287 -11.49 39.01 -5.27
CA ARG A 287 -11.03 37.76 -5.88
C ARG A 287 -10.59 37.96 -7.33
N VAL A 288 -9.40 37.47 -7.64
CA VAL A 288 -8.75 37.66 -8.95
C VAL A 288 -8.12 36.37 -9.46
N ASP A 289 -8.10 36.21 -10.78
CA ASP A 289 -7.35 35.15 -11.45
C ASP A 289 -5.93 35.63 -11.73
N VAL A 290 -4.94 34.81 -11.40
CA VAL A 290 -3.52 35.15 -11.48
C VAL A 290 -2.69 33.96 -11.99
N LYS A 291 -1.72 34.25 -12.85
CA LYS A 291 -0.74 33.28 -13.35
C LYS A 291 0.58 33.44 -12.60
N LEU A 292 1.21 32.33 -12.21
CA LEU A 292 2.57 32.36 -11.66
C LEU A 292 3.58 32.55 -12.79
N ILE A 293 4.32 33.66 -12.77
CA ILE A 293 5.36 33.96 -13.77
C ILE A 293 6.73 33.48 -13.30
N GLU A 294 7.06 33.70 -12.04
CA GLU A 294 8.41 33.49 -11.54
C GLU A 294 8.38 33.12 -10.05
N VAL A 295 9.33 32.29 -9.64
CA VAL A 295 9.61 32.01 -8.22
C VAL A 295 11.04 32.46 -7.96
N ASN A 296 11.22 33.51 -7.15
CA ASN A 296 12.55 34.02 -6.81
C ASN A 296 13.32 33.01 -5.93
N ASP A 297 14.65 33.15 -5.84
CA ASP A 297 15.54 32.30 -5.02
C ASP A 297 15.15 32.24 -3.52
N LYS A 298 14.44 33.26 -3.04
CA LYS A 298 13.91 33.34 -1.67
C LYS A 298 12.55 32.65 -1.49
N GLY A 299 12.02 32.00 -2.54
CA GLY A 299 10.71 31.35 -2.56
C GLY A 299 9.51 32.31 -2.69
N GLN A 300 9.76 33.58 -2.99
CA GLN A 300 8.71 34.57 -3.24
C GLN A 300 8.10 34.37 -4.62
N LEU A 301 6.77 34.41 -4.68
CA LEU A 301 6.00 34.13 -5.90
C LEU A 301 5.66 35.44 -6.61
N ARG A 302 6.02 35.57 -7.89
CA ARG A 302 5.60 36.68 -8.74
C ARG A 302 4.42 36.26 -9.60
N LEU A 303 3.33 36.97 -9.42
CA LEU A 303 2.05 36.70 -10.08
C LEU A 303 1.77 37.75 -11.16
N SER A 304 0.98 37.38 -12.15
CA SER A 304 0.46 38.30 -13.16
C SER A 304 -0.97 37.98 -13.53
N ARG A 305 -1.80 39.03 -13.54
CA ARG A 305 -3.15 39.01 -14.09
C ARG A 305 -3.14 39.40 -15.56
N ARG A 306 -2.22 40.27 -15.97
CA ARG A 306 -2.05 40.72 -17.36
C ARG A 306 -1.79 39.56 -18.32
N ALA A 307 -1.04 38.54 -17.89
CA ALA A 307 -0.81 37.33 -18.68
C ALA A 307 -2.07 36.50 -18.99
N LEU A 308 -3.21 36.81 -18.35
CA LEU A 308 -4.52 36.18 -18.57
C LEU A 308 -5.49 37.09 -19.33
N LEU A 309 -5.17 38.37 -19.49
CA LEU A 309 -5.98 39.30 -20.25
C LEU A 309 -5.68 39.14 -21.75
N PRO A 310 -6.69 39.16 -22.63
CA PRO A 310 -6.47 39.15 -24.07
C PRO A 310 -5.62 40.37 -24.45
N VAL A 311 -4.50 40.13 -25.11
CA VAL A 311 -3.64 41.19 -25.67
C VAL A 311 -4.47 41.90 -26.75
N PRO A 312 -4.67 43.23 -26.67
CA PRO A 312 -5.22 43.96 -27.82
C PRO A 312 -4.22 43.81 -28.97
N GLU A 313 -4.69 43.29 -30.11
CA GLU A 313 -3.91 43.17 -31.33
C GLU A 313 -3.37 44.56 -31.72
N THR A 314 -2.10 44.83 -31.40
CA THR A 314 -1.37 45.93 -32.00
C THR A 314 -1.01 45.52 -33.42
N GLU A 315 -1.60 46.23 -34.39
CA GLU A 315 -1.23 46.17 -35.80
C GLU A 315 0.29 46.41 -35.96
N PRO A 316 0.99 45.66 -36.83
CA PRO A 316 2.42 45.83 -37.04
C PRO A 316 2.71 47.14 -37.80
N GLU A 317 3.53 48.00 -37.20
CA GLU A 317 4.17 49.13 -37.89
C GLU A 317 5.08 48.62 -39.01
N GLU A 318 4.90 49.15 -40.23
CA GLU A 318 5.77 48.87 -41.38
C GLU A 318 7.17 49.48 -41.21
N PRO A 319 8.25 48.79 -41.65
CA PRO A 319 9.59 49.33 -41.57
C PRO A 319 9.85 50.35 -42.68
N SER A 320 10.26 51.56 -42.30
CA SER A 320 10.74 52.58 -43.21
C SER A 320 12.12 52.23 -43.78
N SER A 321 12.21 52.24 -45.11
CA SER A 321 13.46 52.11 -45.85
C SER A 321 14.17 53.47 -45.94
N ASN A 322 15.44 53.55 -45.55
CA ASN A 322 16.37 54.46 -46.23
C ASN A 322 17.84 54.02 -46.12
N GLN A 323 18.32 53.48 -47.24
CA GLN A 323 19.57 53.74 -47.97
C GLN A 323 20.85 54.13 -47.18
N LEU A 324 21.88 53.29 -47.33
CA LEU A 324 23.30 53.68 -47.30
C LEU A 324 24.00 53.04 -48.52
N THR A 325 24.76 53.89 -49.21
CA THR A 325 25.45 53.69 -50.50
C THR A 325 26.79 52.95 -50.40
N ASP A 326 27.11 52.17 -51.44
CA ASP A 326 28.40 51.79 -52.08
C ASP A 326 29.69 52.48 -51.58
N GLU A 327 30.92 51.93 -51.53
CA GLU A 327 31.63 50.72 -52.02
C GLU A 327 33.10 50.77 -51.45
N PRO A 328 34.13 49.99 -51.85
CA PRO A 328 34.37 48.53 -51.70
C PRO A 328 35.81 48.18 -51.17
N ALA A 329 36.09 46.92 -50.80
CA ALA A 329 37.46 46.33 -50.88
C ALA A 329 37.46 44.79 -50.73
N LYS A 330 37.80 44.10 -51.84
CA LYS A 330 38.76 42.97 -52.05
C LYS A 330 39.33 42.26 -50.79
N ASP A 331 39.61 40.96 -50.71
CA ASP A 331 39.92 39.85 -51.64
C ASP A 331 40.24 38.66 -50.67
N ILE A 332 39.81 37.40 -50.81
CA ILE A 332 40.48 36.28 -51.52
C ILE A 332 39.88 34.94 -51.01
N ALA A 333 39.54 34.05 -51.96
CA ALA A 333 39.69 32.57 -52.01
C ALA A 333 39.18 31.68 -50.83
N ASP A 334 38.65 30.47 -51.00
CA ASP A 334 38.36 29.53 -52.10
C ASP A 334 37.77 28.26 -51.42
N SER A 335 37.26 27.33 -52.23
CA SER A 335 36.63 26.03 -51.94
C SER A 335 35.10 26.00 -51.79
N SER A 336 34.47 26.18 -52.95
CA SER A 336 33.44 25.29 -53.51
C SER A 336 33.83 23.80 -53.37
N GLU A 337 32.96 22.79 -53.37
CA GLU A 337 31.78 22.50 -54.19
C GLU A 337 30.87 21.51 -53.40
N ALA A 338 29.56 21.73 -53.34
CA ALA A 338 28.52 21.35 -54.30
C ALA A 338 27.99 19.92 -54.04
N SER A 339 26.73 19.78 -53.59
CA SER A 339 25.47 19.67 -54.36
C SER A 339 25.12 18.19 -54.61
N GLU A 340 23.88 17.72 -54.68
CA GLU A 340 22.59 18.27 -55.10
C GLU A 340 21.49 17.37 -54.49
N LYS A 341 20.44 17.94 -53.86
CA LYS A 341 19.06 18.08 -54.38
C LYS A 341 18.47 16.85 -55.11
N SER A 342 17.30 16.40 -54.64
CA SER A 342 16.00 16.49 -55.35
C SER A 342 14.93 15.67 -54.60
N THR A 343 14.00 16.31 -53.88
CA THR A 343 12.59 16.53 -54.29
C THR A 343 11.82 15.33 -54.85
N THR A 344 10.79 14.86 -54.16
CA THR A 344 9.37 15.06 -54.58
C THR A 344 8.36 14.58 -53.52
N LYS A 345 7.31 15.40 -53.32
CA LYS A 345 6.07 15.11 -52.58
C LYS A 345 5.09 14.33 -53.49
N LYS A 346 4.20 13.52 -52.90
CA LYS A 346 2.75 13.54 -53.24
C LYS A 346 1.90 12.75 -52.21
N ASN A 347 0.80 13.41 -51.81
CA ASN A 347 -0.33 12.91 -51.02
C ASN A 347 -1.15 11.85 -51.79
N VAL A 348 -1.99 11.06 -51.09
CA VAL A 348 -3.48 11.14 -51.13
C VAL A 348 -4.16 9.96 -50.38
N ASN A 349 -5.10 10.34 -49.51
CA ASN A 349 -6.36 9.75 -49.01
C ASN A 349 -6.55 8.38 -48.32
N VAL A 350 -7.39 8.51 -47.28
CA VAL A 350 -8.16 7.55 -46.45
C VAL A 350 -9.41 7.04 -47.22
N PRO A 351 -10.06 5.94 -46.79
CA PRO A 351 -11.31 6.09 -46.04
C PRO A 351 -11.48 5.16 -44.81
N LYS A 352 -12.37 5.60 -43.92
CA LYS A 352 -12.89 4.96 -42.69
C LYS A 352 -13.99 3.93 -42.99
N ASP A 353 -14.18 2.94 -42.11
CA ASP A 353 -15.48 2.54 -41.48
C ASP A 353 -15.19 1.49 -40.38
N ASN A 354 -15.49 1.74 -39.10
CA ASN A 354 -16.73 1.51 -38.33
C ASN A 354 -17.23 0.06 -38.25
N GLY A 355 -17.56 -0.38 -37.03
CA GLY A 355 -18.46 -1.53 -36.82
C GLY A 355 -18.28 -2.26 -35.49
N LEU A 356 -18.96 -1.76 -34.45
CA LEU A 356 -19.29 -2.47 -33.21
C LEU A 356 -20.30 -3.60 -33.49
N ALA A 357 -20.20 -4.73 -32.79
CA ALA A 357 -21.35 -5.52 -32.34
C ALA A 357 -20.95 -6.55 -31.27
N GLU A 358 -21.57 -6.43 -30.10
CA GLU A 358 -21.73 -7.48 -29.10
C GLU A 358 -22.70 -8.55 -29.62
N GLU A 359 -22.52 -9.82 -29.26
CA GLU A 359 -23.69 -10.66 -28.98
C GLU A 359 -23.42 -11.80 -27.98
N LYS A 360 -24.51 -12.13 -27.29
CA LYS A 360 -24.73 -12.86 -26.04
C LYS A 360 -24.49 -14.37 -26.09
N LEU A 361 -24.24 -14.87 -24.87
CA LEU A 361 -24.78 -16.10 -24.22
C LEU A 361 -25.43 -17.17 -25.12
N GLU A 362 -24.97 -18.42 -24.94
CA GLU A 362 -25.82 -19.53 -24.47
C GLU A 362 -24.98 -20.74 -23.99
N GLN A 363 -25.27 -21.23 -22.79
CA GLN A 363 -25.05 -22.63 -22.39
C GLN A 363 -26.38 -23.37 -22.50
N PRO A 364 -26.37 -24.72 -22.63
CA PRO A 364 -27.02 -25.48 -21.56
C PRO A 364 -26.37 -26.83 -21.18
N LYS A 365 -26.39 -27.08 -19.86
CA LYS A 365 -26.87 -28.30 -19.15
C LYS A 365 -26.11 -29.64 -19.24
N SER A 366 -25.48 -29.96 -18.10
CA SER A 366 -25.67 -31.14 -17.22
C SER A 366 -25.84 -32.57 -17.78
N LYS A 367 -25.01 -33.51 -17.27
CA LYS A 367 -25.34 -34.85 -16.74
C LYS A 367 -24.04 -35.51 -16.22
N SER A 368 -23.83 -35.60 -14.90
CA SER A 368 -24.01 -36.82 -14.07
C SER A 368 -23.47 -38.13 -14.69
N SER A 369 -22.41 -38.69 -14.12
CA SER A 369 -22.43 -40.04 -13.52
C SER A 369 -21.07 -40.41 -12.93
N ALA A 370 -21.12 -40.86 -11.69
CA ALA A 370 -20.05 -41.61 -11.05
C ALA A 370 -20.12 -43.07 -11.51
N ALA A 371 -18.98 -43.69 -11.78
CA ALA A 371 -18.81 -45.13 -11.69
C ALA A 371 -17.33 -45.45 -11.41
N LYS A 372 -17.16 -46.57 -10.72
CA LYS A 372 -16.05 -46.98 -9.88
C LYS A 372 -15.37 -48.19 -10.57
N LEU A 373 -14.17 -48.50 -10.09
CA LEU A 373 -13.46 -49.79 -10.12
C LEU A 373 -12.44 -50.12 -11.23
N ALA A 374 -11.36 -50.71 -10.69
CA ALA A 374 -10.53 -51.80 -11.20
C ALA A 374 -9.20 -51.44 -11.90
N SER A 375 -8.18 -51.35 -11.05
CA SER A 375 -6.94 -52.16 -11.10
C SER A 375 -6.58 -52.82 -12.43
N SER A 376 -5.42 -52.47 -12.97
CA SER A 376 -4.47 -53.49 -13.43
C SER A 376 -3.04 -53.00 -13.28
N SER A 377 -2.25 -53.90 -12.72
CA SER A 377 -0.81 -53.88 -12.55
C SER A 377 -0.09 -53.78 -13.88
N ARG A 378 0.97 -52.97 -13.92
CA ARG A 378 2.13 -53.21 -14.79
C ARG A 378 3.39 -52.66 -14.14
N SER A 379 4.22 -53.61 -13.77
CA SER A 379 5.66 -53.47 -13.56
C SER A 379 6.32 -52.80 -14.77
N ASN A 380 7.23 -51.86 -14.51
CA ASN A 380 8.53 -51.85 -15.18
C ASN A 380 9.55 -51.04 -14.37
N SER A 381 10.73 -51.65 -14.32
CA SER A 381 11.99 -51.30 -13.69
C SER A 381 12.73 -50.14 -14.35
N ALA A 382 13.58 -49.47 -13.55
CA ALA A 382 14.82 -48.75 -13.88
C ALA A 382 14.67 -47.58 -14.90
N GLU A 383 15.38 -46.47 -14.84
CA GLU A 383 16.76 -46.21 -14.46
C GLU A 383 16.96 -44.68 -14.44
N ASP A 384 18.01 -44.22 -13.75
CA ASP A 384 18.75 -42.97 -13.96
C ASP A 384 18.08 -41.58 -13.90
N ALA A 385 18.58 -40.73 -12.98
CA ALA A 385 19.60 -39.74 -13.34
C ALA A 385 19.85 -38.73 -12.21
N LEU A 386 21.11 -38.65 -11.78
CA LEU A 386 21.65 -37.60 -10.93
C LEU A 386 21.45 -36.21 -11.54
N LEU A 387 21.07 -35.22 -10.72
CA LEU A 387 21.34 -33.81 -10.98
C LEU A 387 21.85 -33.08 -9.73
N PRO A 388 22.72 -32.06 -9.89
CA PRO A 388 23.71 -31.67 -8.90
C PRO A 388 23.24 -30.62 -7.89
N ARG A 389 23.83 -30.69 -6.69
CA ARG A 389 23.68 -29.75 -5.57
C ARG A 389 24.10 -28.32 -5.98
N LYS A 390 23.19 -27.35 -5.83
CA LYS A 390 23.52 -25.91 -5.82
C LYS A 390 23.74 -25.40 -4.40
N LYS A 391 24.81 -24.58 -4.26
CA LYS A 391 25.39 -24.03 -3.04
C LYS A 391 24.40 -23.15 -2.25
N VAL A 392 24.32 -23.39 -0.94
CA VAL A 392 23.61 -22.54 0.03
C VAL A 392 24.51 -21.37 0.44
N PHE A 393 24.05 -20.14 0.21
CA PHE A 393 24.64 -18.91 0.77
C PHE A 393 24.20 -18.77 2.24
N LYS A 394 25.15 -18.85 3.18
CA LYS A 394 24.94 -18.51 4.60
C LYS A 394 24.95 -16.97 4.75
N ARG A 395 23.85 -16.39 5.23
CA ARG A 395 23.79 -15.00 5.70
C ARG A 395 23.66 -15.02 7.23
N THR A 396 24.75 -14.72 7.92
CA THR A 396 24.82 -14.54 9.37
C THR A 396 24.18 -13.20 9.77
N ARG A 397 23.23 -13.20 10.70
CA ARG A 397 22.79 -11.99 11.43
C ARG A 397 23.27 -12.09 12.87
N LYS A 398 24.10 -11.11 13.27
CA LYS A 398 24.51 -10.85 14.65
C LYS A 398 23.31 -10.35 15.45
N THR A 399 23.05 -10.98 16.59
CA THR A 399 22.19 -10.47 17.65
C THR A 399 23.02 -9.58 18.57
N SER A 400 22.53 -8.39 18.90
CA SER A 400 23.06 -7.57 19.98
C SER A 400 21.91 -7.16 20.90
N SER A 401 21.77 -7.90 22.00
CA SER A 401 20.96 -7.55 23.15
C SER A 401 21.71 -6.55 24.02
N LYS A 402 21.12 -5.38 24.29
CA LYS A 402 21.51 -4.54 25.44
C LYS A 402 20.30 -4.43 26.37
N ALA A 403 20.39 -5.15 27.48
CA ALA A 403 19.59 -4.93 28.67
C ALA A 403 20.14 -3.68 29.39
N VAL A 404 19.27 -2.76 29.78
CA VAL A 404 19.60 -1.65 30.68
C VAL A 404 18.99 -1.97 32.03
N THR A 405 19.86 -2.28 32.98
CA THR A 405 19.57 -2.37 34.41
C THR A 405 19.50 -0.97 35.00
N GLY A 406 18.41 -0.63 35.69
CA GLY A 406 18.29 0.58 36.51
C GLY A 406 18.15 0.20 37.97
N VAL A 407 19.17 0.50 38.78
CA VAL A 407 19.10 0.55 40.25
C VAL A 407 19.78 1.83 40.72
N SER A 408 18.98 2.70 41.35
CA SER A 408 19.33 3.68 42.40
C SER A 408 18.00 4.34 42.77
N GLY A 409 17.39 4.20 43.94
CA GLY A 409 17.94 4.22 45.30
C GLY A 409 17.60 5.56 45.94
N LYS A 410 17.07 5.53 47.19
CA LYS A 410 16.74 6.63 48.13
C LYS A 410 15.33 7.21 48.04
N ASP A 411 14.64 7.58 49.13
CA ASP A 411 14.81 7.53 50.59
C ASP A 411 13.43 7.98 51.16
N GLY A 412 13.10 7.61 52.41
CA GLY A 412 12.30 8.49 53.28
C GLY A 412 10.93 7.99 53.74
N GLU A 413 10.90 7.62 55.03
CA GLU A 413 9.80 7.60 56.03
C GLU A 413 8.50 6.82 55.78
#